data_AF-A0A6A7GDM1-F1
#
_entry.id   AF-A0A6A7GDM1-F1
#
_cell.length_a   1.000
_cell.length_b   1.000
_cell.length_c   1.000
_cell.angle_alpha   90.00
_cell.angle_beta   90.00
_cell.angle_gamma   90.00
#
_symmetry.space_group_name_H-M   'P 1'
#
loop_
_entity.id
_entity.type
_entity.pdbx_description
1 polymer ?
#
loop_
_entity_poly.entity_id
_entity_poly.type
_entity_poly.pdbx_seq_one_letter_code
_entity_poly.pdbx_strand_id
1 'polypeptide(L)'
;LTFKPHSRDAAVLPRQRSDKGMNGKTEVYSPPFSEFNVLSTCLGPGETETHKSVLGPSLMIVTKGGGKMNIPGKTIELKEGYVYFVGQGVALDFSTEKGMAVFRSYAE
;
A
#
# COMPACT_ATOMS: atom_id res chain seq x y z
N LEU A 1 17.21 -12.64 8.98
CA LEU A 1 16.75 -12.21 7.65
C LEU A 1 16.97 -13.38 6.70
N THR A 2 15.91 -13.94 6.13
CA THR A 2 15.97 -15.21 5.35
C THR A 2 16.16 -14.98 3.86
N PHE A 3 16.18 -13.70 3.42
CA PHE A 3 16.41 -13.33 2.02
C PHE A 3 17.83 -13.66 1.56
N LYS A 4 17.93 -14.63 0.64
CA LYS A 4 19.17 -14.98 -0.08
C LYS A 4 18.85 -15.08 -1.58
N PRO A 5 18.96 -14.00 -2.36
CA PRO A 5 18.77 -14.08 -3.80
C PRO A 5 19.93 -14.88 -4.41
N HIS A 6 19.61 -16.04 -5.00
CA HIS A 6 20.59 -16.92 -5.65
C HIS A 6 20.83 -16.57 -7.13
N SER A 7 20.12 -15.57 -7.67
CA SER A 7 20.28 -15.03 -9.03
C SER A 7 19.73 -13.60 -9.13
N ARG A 8 20.01 -12.90 -10.24
CA ARG A 8 19.44 -11.57 -10.54
C ARG A 8 17.91 -11.61 -10.63
N ASP A 9 17.37 -12.64 -11.27
CA ASP A 9 15.92 -12.77 -11.48
C ASP A 9 15.19 -13.03 -10.16
N ALA A 10 15.82 -13.77 -9.23
CA ALA A 10 15.28 -13.99 -7.88
C ALA A 10 15.26 -12.72 -7.01
N ALA A 11 15.95 -11.65 -7.42
CA ALA A 11 15.92 -10.36 -6.72
C ALA A 11 14.81 -9.43 -7.24
N VAL A 12 14.17 -9.76 -8.38
CA VAL A 12 13.05 -8.98 -8.94
C VAL A 12 11.75 -9.49 -8.34
N LEU A 13 11.00 -8.59 -7.68
CA LEU A 13 9.65 -8.90 -7.22
C LEU A 13 8.65 -8.53 -8.31
N PRO A 14 7.92 -9.50 -8.91
CA PRO A 14 6.93 -9.20 -9.92
C PRO A 14 5.76 -8.41 -9.31
N ARG A 15 5.20 -7.51 -10.11
CA ARG A 15 3.93 -6.83 -9.79
C ARG A 15 2.80 -7.82 -9.98
N GLN A 16 1.99 -8.01 -8.95
CA GLN A 16 0.80 -8.85 -9.00
C GLN A 16 -0.43 -8.04 -8.62
N ARG A 17 -1.62 -8.43 -9.09
CA ARG A 17 -2.85 -7.79 -8.65
C ARG A 17 -3.04 -8.04 -7.15
N SER A 18 -3.31 -6.99 -6.39
CA SER A 18 -3.57 -7.13 -4.95
C SER A 18 -4.96 -7.70 -4.70
N ASP A 19 -5.08 -8.55 -3.69
CA ASP A 19 -6.37 -8.96 -3.12
C ASP A 19 -6.89 -7.95 -2.08
N LYS A 20 -6.05 -7.00 -1.62
CA LYS A 20 -6.40 -6.00 -0.60
C LYS A 20 -7.06 -4.76 -1.20
N GLY A 21 -6.68 -4.37 -2.41
CA GLY A 21 -7.30 -3.26 -3.15
C GLY A 21 -8.64 -3.68 -3.77
N MET A 22 -9.67 -2.88 -3.58
CA MET A 22 -11.03 -3.20 -4.04
C MET A 22 -11.36 -2.59 -5.41
N ASN A 23 -10.73 -1.49 -5.78
CA ASN A 23 -11.03 -0.73 -7.01
C ASN A 23 -10.01 -0.99 -8.14
N GLY A 24 -9.09 -1.94 -7.95
CA GLY A 24 -8.14 -2.36 -8.98
C GLY A 24 -7.02 -1.34 -9.25
N LYS A 25 -6.76 -0.43 -8.31
CA LYS A 25 -5.66 0.55 -8.36
C LYS A 25 -4.47 0.14 -7.49
N THR A 26 -4.54 -1.04 -6.90
CA THR A 26 -3.53 -1.60 -6.02
C THR A 26 -2.95 -2.89 -6.57
N GLU A 27 -1.63 -2.95 -6.58
CA GLU A 27 -0.84 -4.14 -6.83
C GLU A 27 -0.09 -4.56 -5.57
N VAL A 28 0.45 -5.76 -5.58
CA VAL A 28 1.24 -6.31 -4.48
C VAL A 28 2.58 -6.82 -5.00
N TYR A 29 3.62 -6.51 -4.25
CA TYR A 29 4.91 -7.18 -4.30
C TYR A 29 4.96 -8.16 -3.12
N SER A 30 4.88 -9.45 -3.42
CA SER A 30 4.84 -10.51 -2.41
C SER A 30 6.00 -11.48 -2.63
N PRO A 31 7.06 -11.40 -1.82
CA PRO A 31 8.15 -12.35 -1.86
C PRO A 31 7.75 -13.72 -1.29
N PRO A 32 8.35 -14.82 -1.76
CA PRO A 32 7.98 -16.17 -1.34
C PRO A 32 8.28 -16.50 0.14
N PHE A 33 9.11 -15.71 0.81
CA PHE A 33 9.56 -15.92 2.19
C PHE A 33 8.66 -15.26 3.25
N SER A 34 7.61 -14.55 2.81
CA SER A 34 6.47 -14.11 3.64
C SER A 34 6.79 -13.21 4.86
N GLU A 35 8.01 -12.69 5.04
CA GLU A 35 8.28 -11.77 6.16
C GLU A 35 7.51 -10.44 6.05
N PHE A 36 7.31 -9.94 4.82
CA PHE A 36 6.41 -8.83 4.54
C PHE A 36 6.07 -8.76 3.06
N ASN A 37 4.92 -8.17 2.77
CA ASN A 37 4.44 -7.82 1.43
C ASN A 37 4.35 -6.29 1.32
N VAL A 38 4.36 -5.77 0.10
CA VAL A 38 4.20 -4.33 -0.15
C VAL A 38 3.06 -4.10 -1.12
N LEU A 39 2.01 -3.40 -0.67
CA LEU A 39 0.98 -2.86 -1.56
C LEU A 39 1.52 -1.60 -2.24
N SER A 40 1.27 -1.50 -3.55
CA SER A 40 1.58 -0.33 -4.38
C SER A 40 0.28 0.21 -4.95
N THR A 41 -0.09 1.43 -4.56
CA THR A 41 -1.32 2.09 -5.00
C THR A 41 -0.97 3.37 -5.75
N CYS A 42 -1.38 3.44 -7.01
CA CYS A 42 -1.18 4.61 -7.86
C CYS A 42 -2.53 5.13 -8.33
N LEU A 43 -2.85 6.37 -7.97
CA LEU A 43 -4.09 7.03 -8.32
C LEU A 43 -3.81 8.23 -9.23
N GLY A 44 -4.58 8.35 -10.31
CA GLY A 44 -4.70 9.56 -11.10
C GLY A 44 -5.66 10.59 -10.47
N PRO A 45 -5.77 11.79 -11.06
CA PRO A 45 -6.75 12.79 -10.65
C PRO A 45 -8.18 12.24 -10.59
N GLY A 46 -8.85 12.43 -9.46
CA GLY A 46 -10.24 12.01 -9.23
C GLY A 46 -10.41 10.51 -8.96
N GLU A 47 -9.34 9.72 -9.00
CA GLU A 47 -9.41 8.29 -8.71
C GLU A 47 -9.43 8.01 -7.21
N THR A 48 -10.00 6.86 -6.86
CA THR A 48 -10.11 6.36 -5.48
C THR A 48 -9.68 4.91 -5.39
N GLU A 49 -9.31 4.50 -4.19
CA GLU A 49 -9.02 3.10 -3.87
C GLU A 49 -9.44 2.81 -2.43
N THR A 50 -9.84 1.57 -2.18
CA THR A 50 -10.10 1.07 -0.84
C THR A 50 -9.18 -0.09 -0.57
N HIS A 51 -8.41 -0.01 0.51
CA HIS A 51 -7.73 -1.17 1.07
C HIS A 51 -8.64 -1.79 2.11
N LYS A 52 -9.04 -3.06 1.89
CA LYS A 52 -9.66 -3.85 2.94
C LYS A 52 -8.71 -4.00 4.13
N SER A 53 -9.26 -4.36 5.29
CA SER A 53 -8.50 -4.60 6.50
C SER A 53 -7.37 -5.61 6.27
N VAL A 54 -6.17 -5.27 6.72
CA VAL A 54 -5.02 -6.19 6.80
C VAL A 54 -4.97 -6.77 8.20
N LEU A 55 -4.74 -8.08 8.33
CA LEU A 55 -4.76 -8.80 9.61
C LEU A 55 -3.39 -8.78 10.33
N GLY A 56 -2.66 -7.69 10.14
CA GLY A 56 -1.39 -7.43 10.79
C GLY A 56 -1.01 -5.95 10.69
N PRO A 57 0.07 -5.54 11.36
CA PRO A 57 0.50 -4.15 11.36
C PRO A 57 1.00 -3.74 9.97
N SER A 58 0.92 -2.45 9.67
CA SER A 58 1.46 -1.94 8.42
C SER A 58 2.04 -0.54 8.55
N LEU A 59 3.02 -0.24 7.71
CA LEU A 59 3.58 1.09 7.51
C LEU A 59 3.23 1.56 6.11
N MET A 60 2.69 2.77 6.01
CA MET A 60 2.27 3.37 4.76
C MET A 60 3.04 4.66 4.51
N ILE A 61 3.62 4.81 3.33
CA ILE A 61 4.33 6.01 2.89
C ILE A 61 3.68 6.56 1.62
N VAL A 62 3.53 7.89 1.57
CA VAL A 62 3.16 8.61 0.35
C VAL A 62 4.44 9.00 -0.37
N THR A 63 4.71 8.38 -1.51
CA THR A 63 5.97 8.61 -2.26
C THR A 63 5.83 9.64 -3.37
N LYS A 64 4.61 10.01 -3.74
CA LYS A 64 4.35 11.07 -4.73
C LYS A 64 3.00 11.72 -4.50
N GLY A 65 2.94 13.04 -4.66
CA GLY A 65 1.68 13.78 -4.71
C GLY A 65 0.98 13.85 -3.36
N GLY A 66 -0.36 13.74 -3.36
CA GLY A 66 -1.14 13.86 -2.13
C GLY A 66 -2.63 13.68 -2.33
N GLY A 67 -3.36 13.65 -1.22
CA GLY A 67 -4.78 13.34 -1.22
C GLY A 67 -5.34 13.24 0.19
N LYS A 68 -6.35 12.40 0.36
CA LYS A 68 -7.00 12.14 1.65
C LYS A 68 -7.11 10.64 1.89
N MET A 69 -6.94 10.26 3.14
CA MET A 69 -7.24 8.93 3.65
C MET A 69 -8.38 9.03 4.66
N ASN A 70 -9.48 8.33 4.40
CA ASN A 70 -10.57 8.21 5.35
C ASN A 70 -10.44 6.91 6.14
N ILE A 71 -10.67 7.02 7.44
CA ILE A 71 -10.81 5.91 8.38
C ILE A 71 -12.09 6.19 9.21
N PRO A 72 -12.61 5.19 9.96
CA PRO A 72 -13.80 5.41 10.77
C PRO A 72 -13.67 6.65 11.67
N GLY A 73 -14.55 7.64 11.45
CA GLY A 73 -14.62 8.87 12.24
C GLY A 73 -13.53 9.91 11.99
N LYS A 74 -12.63 9.71 11.01
CA LYS A 74 -11.54 10.67 10.75
C LYS A 74 -11.09 10.68 9.28
N THR A 75 -10.88 11.88 8.76
CA THR A 75 -10.17 12.11 7.50
C THR A 75 -8.78 12.65 7.80
N ILE A 76 -7.77 12.09 7.13
CA ILE A 76 -6.36 12.44 7.28
C ILE A 76 -5.85 12.95 5.94
N GLU A 77 -5.19 14.11 5.95
CA GLU A 77 -4.51 14.64 4.77
C GLU A 77 -3.24 13.84 4.49
N LEU A 78 -3.02 13.48 3.22
CA LEU A 78 -1.84 12.77 2.73
C LEU A 78 -0.96 13.71 1.91
N LYS A 79 0.33 13.78 2.25
CA LYS A 79 1.35 14.55 1.52
C LYS A 79 2.56 13.68 1.27
N GLU A 80 3.24 13.95 0.15
CA GLU A 80 4.51 13.32 -0.18
C GLU A 80 5.50 13.35 0.99
N GLY A 81 6.15 12.22 1.24
CA GLY A 81 7.06 12.00 2.37
C GLY A 81 6.39 11.62 3.68
N TYR A 82 5.06 11.72 3.81
CA TYR A 82 4.38 11.37 5.07
C TYR A 82 4.33 9.85 5.24
N VAL A 83 4.57 9.40 6.47
CA VAL A 83 4.56 7.99 6.87
C VAL A 83 3.56 7.79 7.99
N TYR A 84 2.78 6.71 7.91
CA TYR A 84 1.74 6.36 8.87
C TYR A 84 1.90 4.92 9.32
N PHE A 85 1.75 4.70 10.63
CA PHE A 85 1.46 3.38 11.16
C PHE A 85 -0.05 3.12 11.07
N VAL A 86 -0.42 1.96 10.57
CA VAL A 86 -1.80 1.52 10.48
C VAL A 86 -1.94 0.20 11.23
N GLY A 87 -2.73 0.24 12.29
CA GLY A 87 -3.05 -0.94 13.09
C GLY A 87 -3.80 -2.00 12.29
N GLN A 88 -3.67 -3.25 12.72
CA GLN A 88 -4.42 -4.36 12.10
C GLN A 88 -5.93 -4.11 12.13
N GLY A 89 -6.66 -4.68 11.18
CA GLY A 89 -8.12 -4.59 11.12
C GLY A 89 -8.64 -3.27 10.56
N VAL A 90 -7.80 -2.26 10.38
CA VAL A 90 -8.21 -0.94 9.86
C VAL A 90 -8.26 -0.95 8.33
N ALA A 91 -9.46 -0.74 7.78
CA ALA A 91 -9.66 -0.44 6.36
C ALA A 91 -9.36 1.03 6.05
N LEU A 92 -8.86 1.31 4.85
CA LEU A 92 -8.44 2.64 4.43
C LEU A 92 -9.09 2.99 3.10
N ASP A 93 -9.72 4.17 3.02
CA ASP A 93 -10.24 4.72 1.77
C ASP A 93 -9.40 5.90 1.31
N PHE A 94 -8.91 5.84 0.08
CA PHE A 94 -8.05 6.85 -0.52
C PHE A 94 -8.79 7.64 -1.61
N SER A 95 -8.49 8.94 -1.68
CA SER A 95 -8.94 9.82 -2.75
C SER A 95 -7.87 10.87 -3.06
N THR A 96 -7.81 11.34 -4.30
CA THR A 96 -6.88 12.40 -4.71
C THR A 96 -7.47 13.26 -5.82
N GLU A 97 -7.16 14.56 -5.80
CA GLU A 97 -7.55 15.50 -6.85
C GLU A 97 -6.49 15.64 -7.95
N LYS A 98 -5.21 15.41 -7.63
CA LYS A 98 -4.08 15.66 -8.54
C LYS A 98 -3.27 14.41 -8.87
N GLY A 99 -3.58 13.29 -8.23
CA GLY A 99 -2.83 12.05 -8.30
C GLY A 99 -1.93 11.83 -7.09
N MET A 100 -1.68 10.56 -6.78
CA MET A 100 -0.92 10.13 -5.62
C MET A 100 -0.33 8.74 -5.82
N ALA A 101 0.86 8.49 -5.25
CA ALA A 101 1.42 7.16 -5.11
C ALA A 101 1.65 6.84 -3.63
N VAL A 102 1.15 5.69 -3.19
CA VAL A 102 1.25 5.21 -1.82
C VAL A 102 1.78 3.78 -1.81
N PHE A 103 2.75 3.52 -0.94
CA PHE A 103 3.26 2.18 -0.70
C PHE A 103 2.98 1.79 0.74
N ARG A 104 2.43 0.58 0.95
CA ARG A 104 2.07 0.07 2.27
C ARG A 104 2.71 -1.29 2.49
N SER A 105 3.74 -1.35 3.32
CA SER A 105 4.32 -2.62 3.75
C SER A 105 3.48 -3.21 4.88
N TYR A 106 3.29 -4.52 4.86
CA TYR A 106 2.51 -5.25 5.85
C TYR A 106 3.03 -6.69 6.02
N ALA A 107 2.74 -7.29 7.16
CA ALA A 107 2.99 -8.70 7.43
C ALA A 107 1.72 -9.33 8.04
N GLU A 108 1.35 -10.52 7.57
CA GLU A 108 0.19 -11.31 8.02
C GLU A 108 0.49 -12.81 7.96
#